data_AF-A0A8H2Y3D7-F1
#
_entry.id   AF-A0A8H2Y3D7-F1
#
_cell.length_a   1.000
_cell.length_b   1.000
_cell.length_c   1.000
_cell.angle_alpha   90.00
_cell.angle_beta   90.00
_cell.angle_gamma   90.00
#
_symmetry.space_group_name_H-M   'P 1'
#
loop_
_entity.id
_entity.type
_entity.pdbx_description
1 polymer ?
#
loop_
_entity_poly.entity_id
_entity_poly.type
_entity_poly.pdbx_seq_one_letter_code
_entity_poly.pdbx_strand_id
1 'polypeptide(L)'
;MNRYLARSLRSVGNRKTATWCLPRYVSTSADQPVVGLHARRELEYPIDEGLGEFLTPQGLRTIAVDWQEGLLNRLNEEVKDTELAGQSVMQTLISTAASKSASLTYMYASQALNNSFFLDNLKPLNPNETSHEANISASLMQKIRLDFGSLTHLKSTVSAAALGMSSSGWVWLVQDANGSLGVVPTFGSGTVLVRNRMHRSPSFAPAVGESSDPRHVPGSSTTPPPSTASPLSGSTTPRSPLRPITDKSRAPPVREFANGSSQSPGPAYSPGDINSIFGQTHITDFTKIGDILSPLFCISVHEHAWLSSGYGVWGKEPYLQKFWTVLDWGKVSKSNEYWMGSTVQHFV
;
A
#
# COMPACT_ATOMS: atom_id res chain seq x y z
N MET A 1 0.28 -91.12 1.66
CA MET A 1 1.18 -91.18 2.83
C MET A 1 0.62 -90.26 3.91
N ASN A 2 0.27 -90.82 5.09
CA ASN A 2 0.33 -90.26 6.46
C ASN A 2 0.68 -88.76 6.63
N ARG A 3 0.12 -87.94 7.53
CA ARG A 3 -0.66 -88.11 8.78
C ARG A 3 -1.15 -86.71 9.26
N TYR A 4 -2.38 -86.66 9.80
CA TYR A 4 -2.83 -85.99 11.04
C TYR A 4 -2.60 -84.47 11.33
N LEU A 5 -3.75 -83.78 11.46
CA LEU A 5 -4.29 -82.96 12.58
C LEU A 5 -3.38 -81.85 13.20
N ALA A 6 -3.85 -80.64 13.52
CA ALA A 6 -5.07 -80.32 14.23
C ALA A 6 -5.38 -78.80 14.25
N ARG A 7 -6.69 -78.48 14.28
CA ARG A 7 -7.40 -77.43 15.07
C ARG A 7 -7.02 -75.94 14.87
N SER A 8 -7.89 -74.95 14.96
CA SER A 8 -9.35 -74.83 15.06
C SER A 8 -9.69 -73.34 15.27
N LEU A 9 -10.57 -72.80 14.42
CA LEU A 9 -11.66 -71.82 14.70
C LEU A 9 -11.38 -70.36 15.12
N ARG A 10 -12.27 -69.51 14.57
CA ARG A 10 -12.71 -68.14 14.94
C ARG A 10 -11.80 -67.01 14.46
N SER A 11 -12.28 -65.87 13.95
CA SER A 11 -13.63 -65.31 13.83
C SER A 11 -13.60 -64.22 12.76
N VAL A 12 -14.72 -64.08 12.05
CA VAL A 12 -15.05 -62.98 11.13
C VAL A 12 -14.83 -61.63 11.81
N GLY A 13 -14.00 -60.78 11.19
CA GLY A 13 -13.80 -59.37 11.56
C GLY A 13 -14.45 -58.47 10.52
N ASN A 14 -15.58 -57.88 10.90
CA ASN A 14 -16.42 -57.01 10.07
C ASN A 14 -15.83 -55.60 9.94
N ARG A 15 -16.18 -54.92 8.84
CA ARG A 15 -15.73 -53.59 8.37
C ARG A 15 -15.79 -52.50 9.44
N LYS A 16 -14.85 -51.55 9.41
CA LYS A 16 -15.04 -50.19 9.96
C LYS A 16 -14.53 -49.12 8.99
N THR A 17 -15.48 -48.37 8.46
CA THR A 17 -15.31 -47.04 7.87
C THR A 17 -14.91 -46.04 8.97
N ALA A 18 -13.85 -45.27 8.76
CA ALA A 18 -13.48 -44.17 9.66
C ALA A 18 -14.35 -42.95 9.34
N THR A 19 -15.33 -42.70 10.20
CA THR A 19 -16.15 -41.49 10.20
C THR A 19 -15.40 -40.39 10.94
N TRP A 20 -15.18 -39.25 10.29
CA TRP A 20 -14.64 -38.05 10.91
C TRP A 20 -15.66 -37.48 11.91
N CYS A 21 -15.35 -37.52 13.20
CA CYS A 21 -16.15 -36.87 14.23
C CYS A 21 -15.78 -35.38 14.32
N LEU A 22 -16.74 -34.50 14.05
CA LEU A 22 -16.65 -33.08 14.43
C LEU A 22 -16.89 -32.94 15.94
N PRO A 23 -16.20 -32.03 16.66
CA PRO A 23 -16.50 -31.77 18.07
C PRO A 23 -17.90 -31.15 18.21
N ARG A 24 -18.72 -31.70 19.12
CA ARG A 24 -19.97 -31.07 19.57
C ARG A 24 -19.64 -29.84 20.39
N TYR A 25 -19.91 -28.66 19.84
CA TYR A 25 -19.95 -27.43 20.62
C TYR A 25 -21.24 -27.40 21.45
N VAL A 26 -21.12 -27.41 22.76
CA VAL A 26 -22.26 -27.24 23.69
C VAL A 26 -22.50 -25.74 23.82
N SER A 27 -23.60 -25.25 23.24
CA SER A 27 -24.02 -23.85 23.32
C SER A 27 -24.61 -23.58 24.71
N THR A 28 -23.94 -22.75 25.50
CA THR A 28 -24.55 -22.05 26.63
C THR A 28 -25.14 -20.73 26.13
N SER A 29 -26.33 -20.37 26.63
CA SER A 29 -27.18 -19.30 26.09
C SER A 29 -26.69 -17.86 26.36
N ALA A 30 -25.39 -17.62 26.34
CA ALA A 30 -24.75 -16.31 26.44
C ALA A 30 -23.93 -15.92 25.20
N ASP A 31 -23.70 -16.84 24.25
CA ASP A 31 -23.09 -16.54 22.95
C ASP A 31 -24.17 -16.23 21.90
N GLN A 32 -24.67 -15.00 21.93
CA GLN A 32 -25.14 -14.39 20.69
C GLN A 32 -23.88 -13.95 19.92
N PRO A 33 -23.64 -14.43 18.68
CA PRO A 33 -22.54 -13.92 17.89
C PRO A 33 -22.76 -12.41 17.69
N VAL A 34 -21.78 -11.59 18.08
CA VAL A 34 -21.77 -10.17 17.74
C VAL A 34 -21.95 -10.09 16.24
N VAL A 35 -23.03 -9.50 15.78
CA VAL A 35 -23.32 -9.36 14.35
C VAL A 35 -22.20 -8.52 13.73
N GLY A 36 -21.30 -9.20 13.00
CA GLY A 36 -20.68 -8.76 11.76
C GLY A 36 -19.70 -7.58 11.77
N LEU A 37 -18.95 -7.32 12.84
CA LEU A 37 -17.87 -6.30 12.80
C LEU A 37 -16.77 -6.70 11.79
N HIS A 38 -16.20 -5.71 11.10
CA HIS A 38 -15.18 -5.93 10.08
C HIS A 38 -13.93 -6.56 10.71
N ALA A 39 -13.46 -7.66 10.12
CA ALA A 39 -12.32 -8.41 10.60
C ALA A 39 -11.30 -8.66 9.49
N ARG A 40 -10.04 -8.88 9.88
CA ARG A 40 -8.95 -9.15 8.94
C ARG A 40 -9.19 -10.47 8.22
N ARG A 41 -9.03 -10.48 6.90
CA ARG A 41 -8.94 -11.73 6.12
C ARG A 41 -7.53 -12.33 6.26
N GLU A 42 -7.46 -13.63 6.49
CA GLU A 42 -6.19 -14.34 6.52
C GLU A 42 -5.50 -14.30 5.14
N LEU A 43 -4.17 -14.17 5.14
CA LEU A 43 -3.37 -14.17 3.92
C LEU A 43 -3.11 -15.62 3.47
N GLU A 44 -2.98 -15.83 2.16
CA GLU A 44 -2.67 -17.14 1.59
C GLU A 44 -1.23 -17.61 1.86
N TYR A 45 -0.41 -16.74 2.45
CA TYR A 45 1.00 -16.97 2.73
C TYR A 45 1.36 -16.63 4.19
N PRO A 46 2.35 -17.32 4.78
CA PRO A 46 2.68 -17.18 6.19
C PRO A 46 3.33 -15.84 6.53
N ILE A 47 2.74 -15.11 7.47
CA ILE A 47 3.25 -13.81 7.92
C ILE A 47 4.61 -13.92 8.61
N ASP A 48 4.83 -15.01 9.35
CA ASP A 48 6.04 -15.22 10.16
C ASP A 48 7.30 -15.50 9.33
N GLU A 49 7.14 -15.81 8.04
CA GLU A 49 8.25 -16.00 7.09
C GLU A 49 8.60 -14.71 6.34
N GLY A 50 7.77 -13.67 6.45
CA GLY A 50 7.92 -12.44 5.66
C GLY A 50 7.63 -12.70 4.18
N LEU A 51 8.24 -11.88 3.31
CA LEU A 51 8.07 -11.98 1.86
C LEU A 51 9.42 -11.89 1.16
N GLY A 52 10.28 -12.87 1.45
CA GLY A 52 11.64 -12.93 0.93
C GLY A 52 12.43 -11.67 1.29
N GLU A 53 13.08 -11.09 0.29
CA GLU A 53 13.85 -9.86 0.47
C GLU A 53 12.99 -8.58 0.51
N PHE A 54 11.72 -8.65 0.11
CA PHE A 54 10.84 -7.49 0.00
C PHE A 54 10.34 -7.01 1.35
N LEU A 55 9.81 -7.90 2.18
CA LEU A 55 9.34 -7.56 3.53
C LEU A 55 9.89 -8.56 4.53
N THR A 56 10.44 -8.05 5.63
CA THR A 56 10.82 -8.91 6.76
C THR A 56 9.56 -9.46 7.44
N PRO A 57 9.64 -10.51 8.26
CA PRO A 57 8.50 -10.97 9.07
C PRO A 57 7.88 -9.84 9.91
N GLN A 58 8.72 -8.98 10.49
CA GLN A 58 8.26 -7.81 11.23
C GLN A 58 7.52 -6.82 10.32
N GLY A 59 8.09 -6.48 9.15
CA GLY A 59 7.47 -5.53 8.25
C GLY A 59 6.15 -6.01 7.67
N LEU A 60 6.09 -7.30 7.29
CA LEU A 60 4.84 -7.92 6.84
C LEU A 60 3.79 -7.93 7.96
N ARG A 61 4.17 -8.27 9.20
CA ARG A 61 3.28 -8.19 10.36
C ARG A 61 2.77 -6.76 10.59
N THR A 62 3.63 -5.75 10.50
CA THR A 62 3.22 -4.35 10.66
C THR A 62 2.11 -3.95 9.69
N ILE A 63 2.20 -4.34 8.41
CA ILE A 63 1.20 -3.95 7.41
C ILE A 63 -0.03 -4.87 7.40
N ALA A 64 0.16 -6.17 7.57
CA ALA A 64 -0.89 -7.17 7.42
C ALA A 64 -1.69 -7.38 8.70
N VAL A 65 -1.06 -7.19 9.86
CA VAL A 65 -1.68 -7.36 11.17
C VAL A 65 -1.93 -6.00 11.79
N ASP A 66 -0.88 -5.32 12.23
CA ASP A 66 -1.02 -4.16 13.13
C ASP A 66 -1.78 -3.01 12.48
N TRP A 67 -1.40 -2.66 11.25
CA TRP A 67 -2.05 -1.59 10.49
C TRP A 67 -3.46 -1.99 10.05
N GLN A 68 -3.62 -3.17 9.46
CA GLN A 68 -4.92 -3.63 8.95
C GLN A 68 -5.96 -3.76 10.07
N GLU A 69 -5.60 -4.37 11.20
CA GLU A 69 -6.47 -4.53 12.36
C GLU A 69 -6.78 -3.17 12.99
N GLY A 70 -5.78 -2.28 13.09
CA GLY A 70 -5.99 -0.91 13.54
C GLY A 70 -6.97 -0.11 12.66
N LEU A 71 -6.95 -0.31 11.34
CA LEU A 71 -7.92 0.31 10.43
C LEU A 71 -9.33 -0.25 10.61
N LEU A 72 -9.46 -1.57 10.69
CA LEU A 72 -10.76 -2.23 10.83
C LEU A 72 -11.40 -1.97 12.19
N ASN A 73 -10.62 -1.95 13.27
CA ASN A 73 -11.11 -1.59 14.60
C ASN A 73 -11.64 -0.15 14.64
N ARG A 74 -10.91 0.81 14.03
CA ARG A 74 -11.40 2.19 13.95
C ARG A 74 -12.63 2.31 13.06
N LEU A 75 -12.68 1.59 11.95
CA LEU A 75 -13.88 1.55 11.10
C LEU A 75 -15.09 1.00 11.87
N ASN A 76 -14.90 -0.08 12.62
CA ASN A 76 -15.90 -0.68 13.50
C ASN A 76 -16.45 0.32 14.52
N GLU A 77 -15.57 1.11 15.16
CA GLU A 77 -15.97 2.18 16.08
C GLU A 77 -16.81 3.27 15.40
N GLU A 78 -16.50 3.63 14.15
CA GLU A 78 -17.27 4.62 13.39
C GLU A 78 -18.65 4.10 12.96
N VAL A 79 -18.83 2.78 12.80
CA VAL A 79 -20.09 2.21 12.25
C VAL A 79 -21.02 1.57 13.28
N LYS A 80 -20.53 1.20 14.48
CA LYS A 80 -21.24 0.33 15.44
C LYS A 80 -22.66 0.76 15.85
N ASP A 81 -22.95 2.05 15.80
CA ASP A 81 -24.27 2.64 16.15
C ASP A 81 -24.95 3.31 14.95
N THR A 82 -24.58 2.89 13.73
CA THR A 82 -25.11 3.43 12.47
C THR A 82 -25.77 2.34 11.63
N GLU A 83 -26.50 2.73 10.59
CA GLU A 83 -27.04 1.81 9.59
C GLU A 83 -25.95 1.04 8.78
N LEU A 84 -24.68 1.44 8.91
CA LEU A 84 -23.55 0.84 8.23
C LEU A 84 -22.98 -0.38 8.98
N ALA A 85 -23.36 -0.63 10.24
CA ALA A 85 -22.77 -1.67 11.08
C ALA A 85 -22.81 -3.08 10.45
N GLY A 86 -23.85 -3.39 9.67
CA GLY A 86 -24.02 -4.67 8.97
C GLY A 86 -23.48 -4.70 7.54
N GLN A 87 -22.92 -3.60 7.03
CA GLN A 87 -22.41 -3.51 5.68
C GLN A 87 -20.99 -4.08 5.59
N SER A 88 -20.63 -4.66 4.43
CA SER A 88 -19.22 -5.00 4.15
C SER A 88 -18.37 -3.73 4.09
N VAL A 89 -17.04 -3.86 4.20
CA VAL A 89 -16.12 -2.72 4.07
C VAL A 89 -16.29 -2.02 2.71
N MET A 90 -16.50 -2.80 1.64
CA MET A 90 -16.74 -2.26 0.30
C MET A 90 -18.07 -1.51 0.19
N GLN A 91 -19.15 -2.08 0.75
CA GLN A 91 -20.45 -1.41 0.75
C GLN A 91 -20.39 -0.12 1.59
N THR A 92 -19.72 -0.16 2.75
CA THR A 92 -19.47 1.01 3.61
C THR A 92 -18.72 2.10 2.84
N LEU A 93 -17.66 1.73 2.11
CA LEU A 93 -16.90 2.66 1.28
C LEU A 93 -17.78 3.34 0.21
N ILE A 94 -18.62 2.57 -0.48
CA ILE A 94 -19.53 3.07 -1.52
C ILE A 94 -20.58 4.01 -0.92
N SER A 95 -21.23 3.58 0.18
CA SER A 95 -22.27 4.35 0.87
C SER A 95 -21.76 5.69 1.40
N THR A 96 -20.48 5.76 1.78
CA THR A 96 -19.87 6.96 2.37
C THR A 96 -19.13 7.84 1.35
N ALA A 97 -18.92 7.40 0.11
CA ALA A 97 -18.07 8.08 -0.88
C ALA A 97 -18.47 9.53 -1.19
N ALA A 98 -19.78 9.82 -1.20
CA ALA A 98 -20.30 11.17 -1.47
C ALA A 98 -20.57 12.00 -0.19
N SER A 99 -20.47 11.40 0.99
CA SER A 99 -20.86 12.02 2.26
C SER A 99 -19.68 12.69 2.94
N LYS A 100 -19.68 14.03 2.99
CA LYS A 100 -18.64 14.79 3.69
C LYS A 100 -18.64 14.50 5.20
N SER A 101 -19.80 14.27 5.81
CA SER A 101 -19.89 13.97 7.24
C SER A 101 -19.38 12.57 7.59
N ALA A 102 -19.33 11.64 6.64
CA ALA A 102 -18.79 10.29 6.84
C ALA A 102 -17.33 10.13 6.36
N SER A 103 -16.56 11.23 6.32
CA SER A 103 -15.21 11.23 5.77
C SER A 103 -14.27 10.26 6.49
N LEU A 104 -14.35 10.14 7.82
CA LEU A 104 -13.50 9.21 8.58
C LEU A 104 -13.83 7.74 8.27
N THR A 105 -15.12 7.40 8.27
CA THR A 105 -15.61 6.07 7.87
C THR A 105 -15.13 5.70 6.47
N TYR A 106 -15.26 6.62 5.51
CA TYR A 106 -14.74 6.47 4.16
C TYR A 106 -13.23 6.24 4.16
N MET A 107 -12.47 7.04 4.90
CA MET A 107 -11.01 6.97 4.96
C MET A 107 -10.52 5.63 5.50
N TYR A 108 -11.10 5.11 6.59
CA TYR A 108 -10.72 3.82 7.14
C TYR A 108 -11.12 2.67 6.22
N ALA A 109 -12.34 2.69 5.67
CA ALA A 109 -12.79 1.67 4.71
C ALA A 109 -11.90 1.64 3.46
N SER A 110 -11.54 2.81 2.92
CA SER A 110 -10.69 2.89 1.73
C SER A 110 -9.29 2.39 2.00
N GLN A 111 -8.67 2.78 3.12
CA GLN A 111 -7.32 2.31 3.45
C GLN A 111 -7.31 0.80 3.71
N ALA A 112 -8.33 0.27 4.40
CA ALA A 112 -8.43 -1.17 4.67
C ALA A 112 -8.57 -2.00 3.38
N LEU A 113 -9.36 -1.51 2.41
CA LEU A 113 -9.52 -2.16 1.12
C LEU A 113 -8.28 -2.03 0.23
N ASN A 114 -7.66 -0.85 0.18
CA ASN A 114 -6.43 -0.66 -0.59
C ASN A 114 -5.29 -1.53 -0.04
N ASN A 115 -5.14 -1.61 1.29
CA ASN A 115 -4.11 -2.45 1.92
C ASN A 115 -4.39 -3.94 1.71
N SER A 116 -5.67 -4.36 1.81
CA SER A 116 -6.06 -5.74 1.48
C SER A 116 -5.75 -6.07 0.02
N PHE A 117 -6.06 -5.17 -0.92
CA PHE A 117 -5.77 -5.35 -2.34
C PHE A 117 -4.27 -5.39 -2.63
N PHE A 118 -3.47 -4.54 -1.96
CA PHE A 118 -2.02 -4.57 -2.04
C PHE A 118 -1.47 -5.95 -1.64
N LEU A 119 -1.81 -6.42 -0.43
CA LEU A 119 -1.34 -7.71 0.10
C LEU A 119 -1.83 -8.90 -0.74
N ASP A 120 -3.08 -8.85 -1.21
CA ASP A 120 -3.69 -9.91 -2.01
C ASP A 120 -3.02 -10.11 -3.38
N ASN A 121 -2.26 -9.12 -3.86
CA ASN A 121 -1.49 -9.21 -5.10
C ASN A 121 -0.03 -9.62 -4.89
N LEU A 122 0.36 -10.01 -3.67
CA LEU A 122 1.72 -10.44 -3.35
C LEU A 122 1.79 -11.96 -3.20
N LYS A 123 2.97 -12.53 -3.49
CA LYS A 123 3.23 -13.96 -3.37
C LYS A 123 4.70 -14.22 -2.98
N PRO A 124 4.96 -15.12 -2.00
CA PRO A 124 6.33 -15.52 -1.67
C PRO A 124 7.06 -16.13 -2.88
N LEU A 125 8.37 -15.93 -2.93
CA LEU A 125 9.24 -16.56 -3.92
C LEU A 125 9.53 -18.01 -3.53
N ASN A 126 9.54 -18.91 -4.51
CA ASN A 126 10.10 -20.25 -4.30
C ASN A 126 11.65 -20.18 -4.26
N PRO A 127 12.36 -21.13 -3.62
CA PRO A 127 13.82 -21.07 -3.40
C PRO A 127 14.72 -20.89 -4.64
N ASN A 128 14.19 -21.03 -5.87
CA ASN A 128 14.93 -20.88 -7.13
C ASN A 128 14.33 -19.82 -8.07
N GLU A 129 13.35 -19.05 -7.60
CA GLU A 129 12.70 -18.00 -8.38
C GLU A 129 13.27 -16.62 -7.99
N THR A 130 13.55 -15.79 -8.99
CA THR A 130 13.95 -14.40 -8.78
C THR A 130 12.77 -13.43 -8.87
N SER A 131 11.69 -13.85 -9.54
CA SER A 131 10.43 -13.12 -9.66
C SER A 131 9.31 -14.07 -10.12
N HIS A 132 8.06 -13.61 -10.05
CA HIS A 132 6.91 -14.29 -10.66
C HIS A 132 6.65 -13.89 -12.12
N GLU A 133 7.58 -13.18 -12.79
CA GLU A 133 7.35 -12.62 -14.14
C GLU A 133 7.11 -13.68 -15.22
N ALA A 134 7.59 -14.91 -15.01
CA ALA A 134 7.30 -16.03 -15.89
C ALA A 134 5.79 -16.36 -15.95
N ASN A 135 5.01 -15.92 -14.97
CA ASN A 135 3.57 -16.13 -14.90
C ASN A 135 2.74 -15.01 -15.55
N ILE A 136 3.39 -14.05 -16.23
CA ILE A 136 2.67 -13.04 -17.02
C ILE A 136 2.05 -13.73 -18.23
N SER A 137 0.73 -13.63 -18.40
CA SER A 137 0.05 -14.19 -19.56
C SER A 137 0.45 -13.49 -20.87
N ALA A 138 0.34 -14.20 -21.98
CA ALA A 138 0.67 -13.65 -23.30
C ALA A 138 -0.17 -12.41 -23.65
N SER A 139 -1.45 -12.42 -23.27
CA SER A 139 -2.39 -11.31 -23.47
C SER A 139 -1.97 -10.06 -22.71
N LEU A 140 -1.64 -10.20 -21.41
CA LEU A 140 -1.15 -9.09 -20.59
C LEU A 140 0.20 -8.59 -21.11
N MET A 141 1.14 -9.48 -21.44
CA MET A 141 2.44 -9.09 -21.99
C MET A 141 2.30 -8.29 -23.30
N GLN A 142 1.36 -8.67 -24.17
CA GLN A 142 1.08 -7.92 -25.40
C GLN A 142 0.58 -6.50 -25.09
N LYS A 143 -0.34 -6.35 -24.13
CA LYS A 143 -0.82 -5.03 -23.70
C LYS A 143 0.28 -4.16 -23.11
N ILE A 144 1.13 -4.75 -22.26
CA ILE A 144 2.30 -4.06 -21.70
C ILE A 144 3.21 -3.53 -22.83
N ARG A 145 3.45 -4.32 -23.88
CA ARG A 145 4.23 -3.88 -25.04
C ARG A 145 3.54 -2.79 -25.85
N LEU A 146 2.22 -2.83 -25.99
CA LEU A 146 1.46 -1.81 -26.71
C LEU A 146 1.46 -0.47 -25.96
N ASP A 147 1.20 -0.50 -24.65
CA ASP A 147 0.96 0.72 -23.88
C ASP A 147 2.24 1.34 -23.30
N PHE A 148 3.25 0.51 -22.95
CA PHE A 148 4.51 0.95 -22.34
C PHE A 148 5.74 0.61 -23.18
N GLY A 149 5.60 -0.12 -24.28
CA GLY A 149 6.72 -0.62 -25.10
C GLY A 149 7.42 -1.86 -24.53
N SER A 150 7.63 -1.93 -23.21
CA SER A 150 8.25 -3.08 -22.56
C SER A 150 7.84 -3.22 -21.09
N LEU A 151 8.05 -4.41 -20.52
CA LEU A 151 7.87 -4.65 -19.08
C LEU A 151 8.81 -3.77 -18.24
N THR A 152 10.05 -3.57 -18.70
CA THR A 152 11.02 -2.68 -18.05
C THR A 152 10.51 -1.24 -17.99
N HIS A 153 9.93 -0.74 -19.08
CA HIS A 153 9.34 0.61 -19.11
C HIS A 153 8.09 0.73 -18.24
N LEU A 154 7.24 -0.31 -18.17
CA LEU A 154 6.12 -0.34 -17.21
C LEU A 154 6.65 -0.21 -15.78
N LYS A 155 7.63 -1.04 -15.40
CA LYS A 155 8.21 -1.01 -14.06
C LYS A 155 8.81 0.35 -13.74
N SER A 156 9.59 0.90 -14.66
CA SER A 156 10.18 2.24 -14.54
C SER A 156 9.11 3.32 -14.38
N THR A 157 8.04 3.28 -15.17
CA THR A 157 6.93 4.26 -15.10
C THR A 157 6.22 4.20 -13.75
N VAL A 158 5.89 3.00 -13.28
CA VAL A 158 5.25 2.79 -11.96
C VAL A 158 6.17 3.24 -10.83
N SER A 159 7.46 2.86 -10.87
CA SER A 159 8.44 3.27 -9.86
C SER A 159 8.69 4.78 -9.86
N ALA A 160 8.76 5.42 -11.03
CA ALA A 160 8.90 6.87 -11.15
C ALA A 160 7.67 7.61 -10.57
N ALA A 161 6.45 7.13 -10.87
CA ALA A 161 5.24 7.67 -10.27
C ALA A 161 5.26 7.56 -8.75
N ALA A 162 5.67 6.41 -8.20
CA ALA A 162 5.79 6.22 -6.76
C ALA A 162 6.86 7.13 -6.16
N LEU A 163 8.05 7.23 -6.74
CA LEU A 163 9.15 8.09 -6.26
C LEU A 163 8.79 9.57 -6.30
N GLY A 164 8.02 10.01 -7.30
CA GLY A 164 7.52 11.39 -7.40
C GLY A 164 6.51 11.78 -6.32
N MET A 165 5.91 10.81 -5.61
CA MET A 165 5.02 11.08 -4.49
C MET A 165 5.82 11.34 -3.22
N SER A 166 5.87 12.61 -2.76
CA SER A 166 6.50 12.98 -1.49
C SER A 166 5.61 12.73 -0.26
N SER A 167 4.38 12.27 -0.46
CA SER A 167 3.40 11.98 0.59
C SER A 167 2.85 10.57 0.47
N SER A 168 2.25 10.07 1.54
CA SER A 168 1.65 8.74 1.58
C SER A 168 0.50 8.59 0.57
N GLY A 169 0.34 7.38 0.02
CA GLY A 169 -0.67 7.08 -0.98
C GLY A 169 -0.50 5.71 -1.60
N TRP A 170 -1.01 5.55 -2.82
CA TRP A 170 -1.03 4.30 -3.56
C TRP A 170 -0.70 4.55 -5.04
N VAL A 171 0.06 3.68 -5.66
CA VAL A 171 0.24 3.67 -7.12
C VAL A 171 -0.45 2.44 -7.68
N TRP A 172 -1.32 2.64 -8.66
CA TRP A 172 -2.16 1.60 -9.24
C TRP A 172 -1.73 1.35 -10.68
N LEU A 173 -1.63 0.08 -11.07
CA LEU A 173 -1.79 -0.30 -12.47
C LEU A 173 -3.27 -0.61 -12.69
N VAL A 174 -3.87 0.09 -13.64
CA VAL A 174 -5.28 -0.08 -14.02
C VAL A 174 -5.39 -0.45 -15.49
N GLN A 175 -6.55 -0.98 -15.85
CA GLN A 175 -6.99 -1.16 -17.22
C GLN A 175 -8.30 -0.39 -17.42
N ASP A 176 -8.45 0.31 -18.54
CA ASP A 176 -9.72 0.94 -18.89
C ASP A 176 -10.72 -0.01 -19.59
N ALA A 177 -11.90 0.49 -19.90
CA ALA A 177 -12.92 -0.27 -20.64
C ALA A 177 -12.49 -0.70 -22.06
N ASN A 178 -11.53 -0.01 -22.67
CA ASN A 178 -10.98 -0.37 -23.99
C ASN A 178 -9.85 -1.41 -23.87
N GLY A 179 -9.43 -1.71 -22.65
CA GLY A 179 -8.33 -2.63 -22.36
C GLY A 179 -6.95 -1.97 -22.39
N SER A 180 -6.87 -0.64 -22.44
CA SER A 180 -5.61 0.11 -22.35
C SER A 180 -5.14 0.16 -20.91
N LEU A 181 -3.86 -0.06 -20.69
CA LEU A 181 -3.23 -0.02 -19.37
C LEU A 181 -2.80 1.40 -18.99
N GLY A 182 -2.81 1.69 -17.69
CA GLY A 182 -2.40 3.00 -17.18
C GLY A 182 -1.91 2.99 -15.73
N VAL A 183 -1.07 3.97 -15.40
CA VAL A 183 -0.54 4.17 -14.03
C VAL A 183 -1.24 5.35 -13.38
N VAL A 184 -1.91 5.09 -12.25
CA VAL A 184 -2.67 6.12 -11.53
C VAL A 184 -2.12 6.25 -10.12
N PRO A 185 -1.55 7.40 -9.71
CA PRO A 185 -1.27 7.68 -8.31
C PRO A 185 -2.52 8.20 -7.59
N THR A 186 -2.75 7.73 -6.36
CA THR A 186 -3.76 8.29 -5.44
C THR A 186 -3.12 8.65 -4.11
N PHE A 187 -3.53 9.79 -3.52
CA PHE A 187 -2.93 10.31 -2.29
C PHE A 187 -3.78 9.97 -1.06
N GLY A 188 -3.13 9.72 0.07
CA GLY A 188 -3.78 9.34 1.33
C GLY A 188 -4.73 8.15 1.17
N SER A 189 -6.01 8.38 1.47
CA SER A 189 -7.09 7.39 1.32
C SER A 189 -7.73 7.37 -0.08
N GLY A 190 -7.10 7.95 -1.10
CA GLY A 190 -7.58 7.87 -2.48
C GLY A 190 -7.60 6.42 -2.98
N THR A 191 -8.62 6.03 -3.73
CA THR A 191 -8.77 4.67 -4.25
C THR A 191 -9.39 4.68 -5.64
N VAL A 192 -9.02 3.70 -6.46
CA VAL A 192 -9.64 3.39 -7.76
C VAL A 192 -10.61 2.21 -7.67
N LEU A 193 -10.76 1.59 -6.49
CA LEU A 193 -11.66 0.45 -6.27
C LEU A 193 -13.14 0.84 -6.35
N VAL A 194 -13.45 2.13 -6.25
CA VAL A 194 -14.80 2.69 -6.35
C VAL A 194 -14.78 3.87 -7.30
N ARG A 195 -15.71 3.85 -8.27
CA ARG A 195 -15.83 4.88 -9.32
C ARG A 195 -16.17 6.27 -8.80
N ASN A 196 -16.76 6.36 -7.61
CA ASN A 196 -17.53 7.52 -7.19
C ASN A 196 -16.81 8.50 -6.26
N ARG A 197 -15.47 8.59 -6.36
CA ARG A 197 -14.77 9.73 -5.77
C ARG A 197 -14.57 10.77 -6.85
N MET A 198 -15.50 11.71 -6.96
CA MET A 198 -15.18 13.02 -7.53
C MET A 198 -14.14 13.68 -6.64
N HIS A 199 -12.86 13.33 -6.81
CA HIS A 199 -11.76 14.23 -6.51
C HIS A 199 -11.61 15.23 -7.66
N ARG A 200 -12.71 15.90 -8.03
CA ARG A 200 -12.56 17.24 -8.55
C ARG A 200 -12.23 18.08 -7.33
N SER A 201 -11.00 18.55 -7.25
CA SER A 201 -10.64 19.59 -6.29
C SER A 201 -11.74 20.65 -6.38
N PRO A 202 -12.44 21.00 -5.29
CA PRO A 202 -13.18 22.25 -5.30
C PRO A 202 -12.09 23.29 -5.56
N SER A 203 -12.23 24.02 -6.67
CA SER A 203 -11.35 25.11 -7.07
C SER A 203 -10.75 25.74 -5.83
N PHE A 204 -9.42 25.68 -5.68
CA PHE A 204 -8.75 26.28 -4.54
C PHE A 204 -9.13 27.77 -4.55
N ALA A 205 -10.06 28.15 -3.68
CA ALA A 205 -10.14 29.52 -3.24
C ALA A 205 -8.82 29.77 -2.50
N PRO A 206 -8.07 30.84 -2.83
CA PRO A 206 -6.83 31.14 -2.14
C PRO A 206 -7.18 31.46 -0.69
N ALA A 207 -6.94 30.51 0.20
CA ALA A 207 -7.10 30.70 1.63
C ALA A 207 -5.70 30.94 2.21
N VAL A 208 -5.50 32.18 2.65
CA VAL A 208 -4.35 32.77 3.36
C VAL A 208 -3.37 33.52 2.46
N GLY A 209 -3.62 34.83 2.30
CA GLY A 209 -2.53 35.83 2.25
C GLY A 209 -2.25 36.58 0.95
N GLU A 210 -2.87 36.26 -0.19
CA GLU A 210 -2.60 36.99 -1.44
C GLU A 210 -3.75 37.94 -1.81
N SER A 211 -3.65 39.20 -1.41
CA SER A 211 -4.34 40.27 -2.14
C SER A 211 -3.51 40.61 -3.38
N SER A 212 -3.92 40.13 -4.55
CA SER A 212 -3.40 40.65 -5.81
C SER A 212 -4.06 42.00 -6.09
N ASP A 213 -3.47 43.09 -5.58
CA ASP A 213 -3.79 44.44 -6.06
C ASP A 213 -2.99 44.68 -7.36
N PRO A 214 -3.61 44.90 -8.54
CA PRO A 214 -2.91 44.96 -9.82
C PRO A 214 -2.03 46.20 -10.05
N ARG A 215 -1.72 47.00 -9.02
CA ARG A 215 -1.08 48.31 -9.19
C ARG A 215 -0.11 48.68 -8.05
N HIS A 216 1.00 47.97 -7.85
CA HIS A 216 2.23 48.62 -7.34
C HIS A 216 3.49 47.76 -7.41
N VAL A 217 4.58 48.37 -7.93
CA VAL A 217 5.99 47.89 -7.90
C VAL A 217 6.67 48.48 -6.64
N PRO A 218 7.68 47.83 -6.01
CA PRO A 218 7.93 47.94 -4.58
C PRO A 218 8.72 49.19 -4.20
N GLY A 219 8.27 49.86 -3.13
CA GLY A 219 8.97 50.95 -2.45
C GLY A 219 9.42 50.52 -1.06
N SER A 220 10.70 50.71 -0.77
CA SER A 220 11.36 50.46 0.51
C SER A 220 10.92 51.44 1.59
N SER A 221 10.52 50.96 2.77
CA SER A 221 10.83 51.64 4.03
C SER A 221 10.54 50.80 5.28
N THR A 222 11.48 50.89 6.19
CA THR A 222 11.66 50.33 7.54
C THR A 222 10.64 50.78 8.58
N THR A 223 10.10 49.84 9.36
CA THR A 223 9.80 49.99 10.82
C THR A 223 9.50 48.62 11.45
N PRO A 224 9.99 48.30 12.66
CA PRO A 224 9.73 47.02 13.33
C PRO A 224 8.37 47.00 14.06
N PRO A 225 7.76 45.83 14.28
CA PRO A 225 6.46 45.73 14.95
C PRO A 225 6.58 45.84 16.49
N PRO A 226 5.55 46.34 17.19
CA PRO A 226 5.48 46.33 18.64
C PRO A 226 5.07 44.95 19.19
N SER A 227 5.59 44.63 20.37
CA SER A 227 5.30 43.42 21.15
C SER A 227 3.96 43.52 21.92
N THR A 228 3.13 42.47 21.86
CA THR A 228 2.01 42.21 22.78
C THR A 228 1.85 40.69 22.92
N ALA A 229 2.38 40.06 23.97
CA ALA A 229 1.79 39.84 25.29
C ALA A 229 0.71 38.73 25.31
N SER A 230 1.13 37.51 25.68
CA SER A 230 0.26 36.41 26.13
C SER A 230 -0.21 36.66 27.57
N PRO A 231 -1.45 36.30 27.96
CA PRO A 231 -1.86 36.33 29.36
C PRO A 231 -1.33 35.11 30.14
N LEU A 232 -0.84 35.39 31.34
CA LEU A 232 -0.14 34.51 32.29
C LEU A 232 -1.06 34.17 33.49
N SER A 233 -0.89 33.00 34.12
CA SER A 233 -0.73 32.82 35.58
C SER A 233 -0.55 31.33 35.95
N GLY A 234 0.37 30.91 36.83
CA GLY A 234 1.26 31.70 37.69
C GLY A 234 2.40 30.91 38.39
N SER A 235 3.49 31.66 38.66
CA SER A 235 4.35 31.74 39.86
C SER A 235 4.67 30.46 40.66
N THR A 236 5.95 30.08 40.86
CA THR A 236 6.89 30.76 41.80
C THR A 236 8.38 30.63 41.43
N THR A 237 9.09 31.77 41.46
CA THR A 237 10.57 31.95 41.58
C THR A 237 10.94 32.23 43.06
N PRO A 238 12.22 32.33 43.55
CA PRO A 238 13.43 32.84 42.86
C PRO A 238 14.76 32.15 43.33
N ARG A 239 16.02 32.51 43.01
CA ARG A 239 16.75 33.57 42.30
C ARG A 239 18.20 33.06 42.14
N SER A 240 18.92 33.42 41.09
CA SER A 240 20.40 33.27 40.99
C SER A 240 21.12 34.58 41.37
N PRO A 241 22.44 34.55 41.62
CA PRO A 241 23.35 35.55 41.03
C PRO A 241 24.67 34.90 40.51
N LEU A 242 25.03 35.02 39.22
CA LEU A 242 25.76 36.10 38.51
C LEU A 242 27.31 36.01 38.52
N ARG A 243 27.86 35.75 37.31
CA ARG A 243 29.12 36.26 36.67
C ARG A 243 30.49 35.60 37.00
N PRO A 244 31.58 35.83 36.21
CA PRO A 244 31.73 35.85 34.72
C PRO A 244 33.12 35.31 34.19
N ILE A 245 33.38 35.43 32.87
CA ILE A 245 34.68 35.68 32.16
C ILE A 245 35.42 34.55 31.38
N THR A 246 35.84 34.94 30.14
CA THR A 246 36.90 34.45 29.20
C THR A 246 36.75 33.09 28.51
N ASP A 247 37.30 32.79 27.32
CA ASP A 247 37.85 33.46 26.13
C ASP A 247 38.33 32.27 25.22
N LYS A 248 38.55 32.53 23.93
CA LYS A 248 39.34 31.75 22.94
C LYS A 248 38.66 30.62 22.15
N SER A 249 38.32 30.98 20.90
CA SER A 249 38.81 30.41 19.64
C SER A 249 39.27 28.95 19.63
N ARG A 250 38.72 28.14 18.69
CA ARG A 250 39.45 27.35 17.67
C ARG A 250 38.52 26.35 16.97
N ALA A 251 38.37 26.48 15.65
CA ALA A 251 37.87 25.41 14.79
C ALA A 251 38.97 24.36 14.51
N PRO A 252 38.60 23.07 14.38
CA PRO A 252 39.41 22.08 13.66
C PRO A 252 38.58 21.26 12.63
N PRO A 253 39.22 20.47 11.73
CA PRO A 253 38.94 20.55 10.30
C PRO A 253 38.40 19.26 9.64
N VAL A 254 38.05 19.42 8.36
CA VAL A 254 37.67 18.42 7.35
C VAL A 254 38.83 17.45 7.08
N ARG A 255 38.52 16.15 6.94
CA ARG A 255 39.44 15.10 6.46
C ARG A 255 38.95 14.54 5.12
N GLU A 256 39.79 14.65 4.10
CA GLU A 256 39.79 13.80 2.91
C GLU A 256 40.62 12.54 3.18
N PHE A 257 40.18 11.37 2.67
CA PHE A 257 41.06 10.23 2.44
C PHE A 257 40.68 9.48 1.15
N ALA A 258 41.74 9.02 0.48
CA ALA A 258 41.81 8.57 -0.90
C ALA A 258 41.49 7.07 -1.12
N ASN A 259 41.31 6.74 -2.41
CA ASN A 259 41.00 5.46 -3.04
C ASN A 259 41.92 4.27 -2.69
N GLY A 260 41.30 3.07 -2.67
CA GLY A 260 41.94 1.77 -2.87
C GLY A 260 40.98 0.82 -3.61
N SER A 261 41.44 0.24 -4.71
CA SER A 261 40.68 -0.47 -5.76
C SER A 261 40.59 -1.99 -5.57
N SER A 262 39.42 -2.60 -5.86
CA SER A 262 39.22 -3.79 -6.72
C SER A 262 37.87 -4.48 -6.43
N GLN A 263 36.90 -4.37 -7.34
CA GLN A 263 35.82 -5.34 -7.52
C GLN A 263 35.09 -5.08 -8.85
N SER A 264 34.81 -6.17 -9.58
CA SER A 264 34.25 -6.22 -10.94
C SER A 264 32.86 -5.56 -11.05
N PRO A 265 32.52 -4.90 -12.18
CA PRO A 265 31.21 -4.28 -12.33
C PRO A 265 30.16 -5.33 -12.72
N GLY A 266 29.23 -5.60 -11.81
CA GLY A 266 27.85 -6.00 -12.19
C GLY A 266 27.17 -4.83 -12.93
N PRO A 267 26.00 -5.04 -13.58
CA PRO A 267 25.39 -4.03 -14.42
C PRO A 267 25.00 -2.81 -13.58
N ALA A 268 25.80 -1.75 -13.67
CA ALA A 268 25.58 -0.49 -13.02
C ALA A 268 24.49 0.27 -13.77
N TYR A 269 23.35 0.47 -13.11
CA TYR A 269 22.33 1.42 -13.52
C TYR A 269 22.92 2.83 -13.47
N SER A 270 22.94 3.53 -14.61
CA SER A 270 23.50 4.88 -14.70
C SER A 270 22.52 5.90 -14.10
N PRO A 271 22.92 6.72 -13.11
CA PRO A 271 22.06 7.74 -12.49
C PRO A 271 21.61 8.88 -13.43
N GLY A 272 21.94 8.82 -14.72
CA GLY A 272 21.60 9.83 -15.73
C GLY A 272 20.22 9.68 -16.36
N ASP A 273 19.58 8.51 -16.26
CA ASP A 273 18.30 8.25 -16.94
C ASP A 273 17.09 8.88 -16.23
N ILE A 274 17.22 9.21 -14.94
CA ILE A 274 16.12 9.76 -14.13
C ILE A 274 15.70 11.15 -14.66
N ASN A 275 16.67 11.97 -15.10
CA ASN A 275 16.40 13.29 -15.67
C ASN A 275 15.83 13.22 -17.10
N SER A 276 16.11 12.15 -17.85
CA SER A 276 15.51 11.92 -19.18
C SER A 276 14.06 11.44 -19.08
N ILE A 277 13.66 10.84 -17.95
CA ILE A 277 12.28 10.36 -17.71
C ILE A 277 11.34 11.53 -17.37
N PHE A 278 11.80 12.56 -16.65
CA PHE A 278 10.97 13.75 -16.38
C PHE A 278 10.59 14.54 -17.66
N GLY A 279 11.37 14.38 -18.75
CA GLY A 279 11.09 14.97 -20.06
C GLY A 279 10.18 14.13 -20.97
N GLN A 280 9.88 12.88 -20.60
CA GLN A 280 8.97 12.01 -21.34
C GLN A 280 7.67 11.86 -20.54
N THR A 281 6.59 12.42 -21.08
CA THR A 281 5.22 12.45 -20.54
C THR A 281 4.59 11.05 -20.43
N HIS A 282 5.14 10.18 -19.58
CA HIS A 282 4.57 8.86 -19.26
C HIS A 282 3.86 8.81 -17.90
N ILE A 283 3.80 9.94 -17.17
CA ILE A 283 2.79 10.12 -16.12
C ILE A 283 1.47 10.44 -16.82
N THR A 284 0.64 9.41 -16.93
CA THR A 284 -0.74 9.36 -17.42
C THR A 284 -1.25 10.54 -18.25
N ASP A 285 -1.32 10.33 -19.56
CA ASP A 285 -2.18 11.13 -20.44
C ASP A 285 -3.64 10.68 -20.23
N PHE A 286 -4.39 11.41 -19.41
CA PHE A 286 -5.81 11.14 -19.13
C PHE A 286 -6.70 11.21 -20.38
N THR A 287 -6.19 11.68 -21.53
CA THR A 287 -6.93 11.62 -22.79
C THR A 287 -6.95 10.21 -23.42
N LYS A 288 -6.10 9.29 -22.95
CA LYS A 288 -5.94 7.93 -23.51
C LYS A 288 -6.61 6.82 -22.69
N ILE A 289 -7.06 7.12 -21.48
CA ILE A 289 -7.64 6.13 -20.55
C ILE A 289 -9.10 6.52 -20.30
N GLY A 290 -10.02 5.58 -20.53
CA GLY A 290 -11.47 5.79 -20.33
C GLY A 290 -11.92 5.96 -18.87
N ASP A 291 -13.18 6.34 -18.67
CA ASP A 291 -13.78 6.69 -17.37
C ASP A 291 -13.90 5.51 -16.38
N ILE A 292 -13.94 4.28 -16.89
CA ILE A 292 -14.06 3.07 -16.06
C ILE A 292 -12.68 2.44 -15.92
N LEU A 293 -12.13 2.53 -14.71
CA LEU A 293 -10.85 1.94 -14.36
C LEU A 293 -11.05 0.64 -13.58
N SER A 294 -10.42 -0.42 -14.06
CA SER A 294 -10.36 -1.72 -13.43
C SER A 294 -8.94 -1.95 -12.89
N PRO A 295 -8.73 -1.97 -11.56
CA PRO A 295 -7.41 -2.14 -10.98
C PRO A 295 -6.87 -3.55 -11.19
N LEU A 296 -5.56 -3.63 -11.49
CA LEU A 296 -4.83 -4.89 -11.67
C LEU A 296 -3.92 -5.20 -10.49
N PHE A 297 -3.16 -4.21 -10.01
CA PHE A 297 -2.44 -4.25 -8.73
C PHE A 297 -2.23 -2.83 -8.20
N CYS A 298 -1.80 -2.71 -6.94
CA CYS A 298 -1.29 -1.44 -6.41
C CYS A 298 -0.02 -1.63 -5.57
N ILE A 299 0.65 -0.52 -5.26
CA ILE A 299 1.80 -0.43 -4.36
C ILE A 299 1.45 0.56 -3.27
N SER A 300 1.64 0.19 -2.00
CA SER A 300 1.55 1.14 -0.89
C SER A 300 2.77 2.06 -0.87
N VAL A 301 2.50 3.36 -0.84
CA VAL A 301 3.51 4.42 -0.74
C VAL A 301 3.45 5.06 0.66
N HIS A 302 2.93 4.34 1.65
CA HIS A 302 2.94 4.78 3.04
C HIS A 302 4.24 4.36 3.72
N GLU A 303 4.78 5.23 4.56
CA GLU A 303 6.06 5.04 5.24
C GLU A 303 6.10 3.75 6.06
N HIS A 304 4.98 3.36 6.67
CA HIS A 304 4.86 2.11 7.42
C HIS A 304 5.01 0.85 6.54
N ALA A 305 4.92 0.96 5.21
CA ALA A 305 5.07 -0.16 4.29
C ALA A 305 6.52 -0.58 4.09
N TRP A 306 7.50 0.33 4.24
CA TRP A 306 8.92 0.01 4.08
C TRP A 306 9.74 0.24 5.35
N LEU A 307 9.40 1.22 6.20
CA LEU A 307 10.22 1.53 7.38
C LEU A 307 10.37 0.34 8.32
N SER A 308 9.29 -0.42 8.52
CA SER A 308 9.24 -1.60 9.39
C SER A 308 10.09 -2.78 8.87
N SER A 309 10.41 -2.80 7.58
CA SER A 309 11.32 -3.78 6.98
C SER A 309 12.78 -3.31 6.93
N GLY A 310 13.12 -2.19 7.59
CA GLY A 310 14.51 -1.75 7.74
C GLY A 310 15.07 -1.00 6.53
N TYR A 311 14.24 -0.63 5.55
CA TYR A 311 14.67 0.18 4.41
C TYR A 311 15.14 1.59 4.82
N GLY A 312 14.69 2.08 5.97
CA GLY A 312 15.01 3.43 6.46
C GLY A 312 14.27 4.54 5.71
N VAL A 313 14.46 5.78 6.14
CA VAL A 313 13.70 6.95 5.66
C VAL A 313 13.88 7.19 4.16
N TRP A 314 15.07 6.90 3.63
CA TRP A 314 15.41 7.08 2.22
C TRP A 314 15.32 5.79 1.38
N GLY A 315 14.82 4.69 1.96
CA GLY A 315 14.81 3.37 1.31
C GLY A 315 13.58 3.09 0.44
N LYS A 316 12.87 4.11 0.00
CA LYS A 316 11.70 3.94 -0.88
C LYS A 316 12.06 3.35 -2.24
N GLU A 317 13.19 3.74 -2.83
CA GLU A 317 13.68 3.18 -4.09
C GLU A 317 14.00 1.68 -4.00
N PRO A 318 14.84 1.19 -3.07
CA PRO A 318 15.08 -0.24 -2.94
C PRO A 318 13.83 -1.05 -2.57
N TYR A 319 12.88 -0.46 -1.82
CA TYR A 319 11.56 -1.07 -1.59
C TYR A 319 10.82 -1.31 -2.92
N LEU A 320 10.76 -0.30 -3.80
CA LEU A 320 10.10 -0.41 -5.10
C LEU A 320 10.80 -1.40 -6.04
N GLN A 321 12.13 -1.49 -6.00
CA GLN A 321 12.88 -2.48 -6.79
C GLN A 321 12.50 -3.90 -6.38
N LYS A 322 12.40 -4.15 -5.07
CA LYS A 322 12.08 -5.48 -4.51
C LYS A 322 10.60 -5.84 -4.62
N PHE A 323 9.69 -4.87 -4.70
CA PHE A 323 8.26 -5.14 -4.93
C PHE A 323 8.02 -6.01 -6.18
N TRP A 324 8.77 -5.76 -7.26
CA TRP A 324 8.58 -6.48 -8.53
C TRP A 324 8.88 -7.97 -8.46
N THR A 325 9.69 -8.42 -7.50
CA THR A 325 10.03 -9.83 -7.36
C THR A 325 8.89 -10.65 -6.77
N VAL A 326 8.06 -10.02 -5.92
CA VAL A 326 7.00 -10.68 -5.16
C VAL A 326 5.59 -10.42 -5.69
N LEU A 327 5.43 -9.57 -6.70
CA LEU A 327 4.13 -9.32 -7.35
C LEU A 327 3.60 -10.60 -8.00
N ASP A 328 2.38 -11.02 -7.66
CA ASP A 328 1.73 -12.18 -8.26
C ASP A 328 1.21 -11.87 -9.67
N TRP A 329 2.11 -11.95 -10.65
CA TRP A 329 1.76 -11.74 -12.06
C TRP A 329 0.70 -12.71 -12.60
N GLY A 330 0.56 -13.90 -12.00
CA GLY A 330 -0.49 -14.83 -12.37
C GLY A 330 -1.88 -14.30 -12.00
N LYS A 331 -1.99 -13.67 -10.82
CA LYS A 331 -3.23 -12.99 -10.38
C LYS A 331 -3.52 -11.72 -11.16
N VAL A 332 -2.49 -10.92 -11.45
CA VAL A 332 -2.60 -9.73 -12.31
C VAL A 332 -3.12 -10.13 -13.70
N SER A 333 -2.58 -11.21 -14.28
CA SER A 333 -3.00 -11.75 -15.57
C SER A 333 -4.47 -12.22 -15.56
N LYS A 334 -4.88 -12.98 -14.54
CA LYS A 334 -6.28 -13.41 -14.38
C LYS A 334 -7.24 -12.22 -14.25
N SER A 335 -6.84 -11.19 -13.52
CA SER A 335 -7.64 -9.97 -13.35
C SER A 335 -7.81 -9.23 -14.67
N ASN A 336 -6.71 -9.06 -15.44
CA ASN A 336 -6.73 -8.46 -16.77
C ASN A 336 -7.69 -9.20 -17.72
N GLU A 337 -7.62 -10.53 -17.74
CA GLU A 337 -8.49 -11.38 -18.57
C GLU A 337 -9.95 -11.34 -18.14
N TYR A 338 -10.22 -11.36 -16.83
CA TYR A 338 -11.57 -11.22 -16.28
C TYR A 338 -12.24 -9.93 -16.75
N TRP A 339 -11.54 -8.79 -16.64
CA TRP A 339 -12.08 -7.50 -17.07
C TRP A 339 -12.33 -7.42 -18.58
N MET A 340 -11.50 -8.08 -19.38
CA MET A 340 -11.77 -8.20 -20.82
C MET A 340 -13.02 -9.05 -21.11
N GLY A 341 -13.16 -10.20 -20.46
CA GLY A 341 -14.31 -11.09 -20.63
C GLY A 341 -15.63 -10.44 -20.20
N SER A 342 -15.63 -9.70 -19.10
CA SER A 342 -16.81 -8.94 -18.63
C SER A 342 -17.19 -7.79 -19.55
N THR A 343 -16.23 -7.16 -20.23
CA THR A 343 -16.52 -6.07 -21.18
C THR A 343 -17.23 -6.61 -22.42
N VAL A 344 -16.82 -7.77 -22.95
CA VAL A 344 -17.43 -8.38 -24.15
C VAL A 344 -18.89 -8.78 -23.91
N GLN A 345 -19.27 -9.20 -22.69
CA GLN A 345 -20.65 -9.59 -22.38
C GLN A 345 -21.64 -8.41 -22.26
N HIS A 346 -21.15 -7.18 -22.09
CA HIS A 346 -22.03 -5.99 -22.04
C HIS A 346 -22.33 -5.39 -23.43
N PHE A 347 -21.72 -5.92 -24.50
CA PHE A 347 -21.90 -5.45 -25.88
C PHE A 347 -22.58 -6.47 -26.81
N VAL A 348 -23.10 -7.60 -26.28
CA VAL A 348 -23.83 -8.62 -27.06
C VAL A 348 -25.31 -8.63 -26.70
#